data_AF-A0A9E2VT88-F1
#
_entry.id   AF-A0A9E2VT88-F1
#
_cell.length_a   1.000
_cell.length_b   1.000
_cell.length_c   1.000
_cell.angle_alpha   90.00
_cell.angle_beta   90.00
_cell.angle_gamma   90.00
#
_symmetry.space_group_name_H-M   'P 1'
#
loop_
_entity.id
_entity.type
_entity.pdbx_description
1 polymer ?
#
loop_
_entity_poly.entity_id
_entity_poly.type
_entity_poly.pdbx_seq_one_letter_code
_entity_poly.pdbx_strand_id
1 'polypeptide(L)'
;LLEEGYIVQRTGNNDRRQRLLFATAKGETLVAKLAGLQTDRINRALRDITPASMDAVHQFLRAMIDHDDPDKVLQTILASGATAKAKA
;
A
#
# COMPACT_ATOMS: atom_id res chain seq x y z
N LEU A 1 10.12 -15.13 -4.41
CA LEU A 1 8.64 -14.97 -4.34
C LEU A 1 7.84 -16.11 -4.98
N LEU A 2 7.86 -16.31 -6.32
CA LEU A 2 7.18 -17.47 -6.95
C LEU A 2 7.85 -18.79 -6.54
N GLU A 3 9.16 -18.88 -6.73
CA GLU A 3 9.96 -20.08 -6.44
C GLU A 3 9.92 -20.47 -4.95
N GLU A 4 9.79 -19.48 -4.07
CA GLU A 4 9.70 -19.67 -2.63
C GLU A 4 8.26 -19.95 -2.14
N GLY A 5 7.28 -19.95 -3.06
CA GLY A 5 5.88 -20.26 -2.77
C GLY A 5 5.10 -19.16 -2.03
N TYR A 6 5.59 -17.91 -2.03
CA TYR A 6 4.88 -16.78 -1.43
C TYR A 6 3.79 -16.21 -2.34
N ILE A 7 3.90 -16.39 -3.65
CA ILE A 7 2.91 -15.95 -4.63
C ILE A 7 2.63 -17.06 -5.64
N VAL A 8 1.39 -17.11 -6.12
CA VAL A 8 0.96 -17.97 -7.24
C VAL A 8 0.56 -17.11 -8.42
N GLN A 9 0.94 -17.55 -9.62
CA GLN A 9 0.54 -16.90 -10.86
C GLN A 9 -0.65 -17.65 -11.46
N ARG A 10 -1.69 -16.92 -11.84
CA ARG A 10 -2.83 -17.42 -12.62
C ARG A 10 -2.90 -16.67 -13.94
N THR A 11 -3.30 -17.39 -14.98
CA THR A 11 -3.54 -16.81 -16.31
C THR A 11 -4.80 -15.94 -16.27
N GLY A 12 -4.79 -14.80 -16.95
CA GLY A 12 -5.99 -13.97 -17.11
C GLY A 12 -7.10 -14.72 -17.83
N ASN A 13 -8.34 -14.53 -17.36
CA ASN A 13 -9.51 -15.23 -17.92
C ASN A 13 -9.82 -14.81 -19.37
N ASN A 14 -9.51 -13.55 -19.71
CA ASN A 14 -9.79 -12.95 -21.03
C ASN A 14 -8.54 -12.76 -21.90
N ASP A 15 -7.37 -12.57 -21.30
CA ASP A 15 -6.10 -12.48 -22.02
C ASP A 15 -5.07 -13.40 -21.36
N ARG A 16 -4.60 -14.40 -22.12
CA ARG A 16 -3.63 -15.38 -21.62
C ARG A 16 -2.23 -14.80 -21.40
N ARG A 17 -1.97 -13.59 -21.90
CA ARG A 17 -0.73 -12.83 -21.65
C ARG A 17 -0.77 -12.13 -20.29
N GLN A 18 -1.95 -11.91 -19.71
CA GLN A 18 -2.06 -11.37 -18.36
C GLN A 18 -1.61 -12.41 -17.35
N ARG A 19 -0.63 -12.02 -16.53
CA ARG A 19 -0.11 -12.81 -15.42
C ARG A 19 -0.64 -12.22 -14.12
N LEU A 20 -1.73 -12.77 -13.61
CA LEU A 20 -2.33 -12.33 -12.35
C LEU A 20 -1.58 -12.99 -11.20
N LEU A 21 -0.99 -12.17 -10.31
CA LEU A 21 -0.24 -12.64 -9.15
C LEU A 21 -1.11 -12.55 -7.90
N PHE A 22 -1.15 -13.63 -7.12
CA PHE A 22 -1.88 -13.70 -5.87
C PHE A 22 -0.93 -14.15 -4.76
N ALA A 23 -1.05 -13.56 -3.57
CA ALA A 23 -0.36 -14.06 -2.41
C ALA A 23 -0.92 -15.44 -2.01
N THR A 24 -0.04 -16.32 -1.55
CA THR A 24 -0.45 -17.55 -0.84
C THR A 24 -0.64 -17.23 0.64
N ALA A 25 -1.24 -18.13 1.43
CA ALA A 25 -1.30 -17.97 2.88
C ALA A 25 0.09 -17.77 3.52
N LYS A 26 1.12 -18.42 2.96
CA LYS A 26 2.53 -18.22 3.36
C LYS A 26 3.00 -16.79 3.00
N GLY A 27 2.65 -16.31 1.81
CA GLY A 27 2.90 -14.94 1.37
C GLY A 27 2.23 -13.89 2.24
N GLU A 28 0.95 -14.08 2.54
CA GLU A 28 0.18 -13.19 3.41
C GLU A 28 0.77 -13.11 4.81
N THR A 29 1.19 -14.25 5.38
CA THR A 29 1.87 -14.29 6.69
C THR A 29 3.18 -13.49 6.66
N LEU A 30 3.97 -13.63 5.58
CA LEU A 30 5.20 -12.87 5.41
C LEU A 30 4.91 -11.37 5.26
N VAL A 31 3.93 -11.00 4.45
CA VAL A 31 3.50 -9.62 4.25
C VAL A 31 3.05 -9.00 5.56
N ALA A 32 2.20 -9.68 6.34
CA ALA A 32 1.74 -9.19 7.64
C ALA A 32 2.92 -8.91 8.58
N LYS A 33 3.90 -9.82 8.64
CA LYS A 33 5.11 -9.65 9.46
C LYS A 33 5.94 -8.44 9.01
N LEU A 34 6.20 -8.33 7.70
CA LEU A 34 7.03 -7.25 7.16
C LEU A 34 6.32 -5.89 7.25
N ALA A 35 5.03 -5.85 6.89
CA ALA A 35 4.21 -4.66 6.95
C ALA A 35 4.06 -4.16 8.38
N GLY A 36 3.93 -5.05 9.38
CA GLY A 36 3.92 -4.67 10.79
C GLY A 36 5.21 -3.95 11.19
N LEU A 37 6.38 -4.55 10.92
CA LEU A 37 7.67 -3.95 11.25
C LEU A 37 7.90 -2.60 10.55
N GLN A 38 7.47 -2.47 9.29
CA GLN A 38 7.59 -1.21 8.55
C GLN A 38 6.60 -0.16 9.09
N THR A 39 5.37 -0.56 9.42
CA THR A 39 4.38 0.33 10.05
C THR A 39 4.91 0.88 11.36
N ASP A 40 5.50 0.04 12.21
CA ASP A 40 6.11 0.47 13.48
C ASP A 40 7.24 1.47 13.27
N ARG A 41 8.08 1.25 12.24
CA ARG A 41 9.18 2.15 11.87
C ARG A 41 8.65 3.50 11.39
N ILE A 42 7.62 3.50 10.53
CA ILE A 42 6.99 4.73 10.01
C ILE A 42 6.33 5.48 11.16
N ASN A 43 5.52 4.80 11.98
CA ASN A 43 4.89 5.40 13.15
C ASN A 43 5.92 6.05 14.05
N ARG A 44 7.05 5.37 14.31
CA ARG A 44 8.17 5.94 15.08
C ARG A 44 8.74 7.22 14.47
N ALA A 45 8.94 7.26 13.16
CA ALA A 45 9.44 8.45 12.49
C ALA A 45 8.44 9.62 12.53
N LEU A 46 7.14 9.31 12.56
CA LEU A 46 6.06 10.30 12.57
C LEU A 46 5.68 10.78 13.99
N ARG A 47 6.07 10.07 15.06
CA ARG A 47 5.60 10.33 16.44
C ARG A 47 5.76 11.78 16.92
N ASP A 48 6.88 12.41 16.61
CA ASP A 48 7.23 13.73 17.14
C ASP A 48 6.96 14.86 16.12
N ILE A 49 6.24 14.55 15.05
CA ILE A 49 5.89 15.52 14.01
C ILE A 49 4.71 16.37 14.48
N THR A 50 4.86 17.68 14.39
CA THR A 50 3.78 18.61 14.74
C THR A 50 2.61 18.51 13.74
N PRO A 51 1.37 18.84 14.15
CA PRO A 51 0.22 18.84 13.23
C PRO A 51 0.45 19.70 11.97
N ALA A 52 1.12 20.85 12.11
CA ALA A 52 1.44 21.71 10.96
C ALA A 52 2.44 21.07 9.98
N SER A 53 3.33 20.20 10.47
CA SER A 53 4.32 19.49 9.65
C SER A 53 3.75 18.23 9.00
N MET A 54 2.67 17.65 9.54
CA MET A 54 2.02 16.46 8.97
C MET A 54 1.47 16.71 7.56
N ASP A 55 0.90 17.89 7.31
CA ASP A 55 0.39 18.25 5.98
C ASP A 55 1.51 18.30 4.93
N ALA A 56 2.67 18.84 5.30
CA ALA A 56 3.84 18.88 4.42
C ALA A 56 4.37 17.47 4.12
N VAL A 57 4.39 16.57 5.11
CA VAL A 57 4.77 15.16 4.93
C VAL A 57 3.78 14.45 3.98
N HIS A 58 2.48 14.66 4.15
CA HIS A 58 1.47 14.10 3.27
C HIS A 58 1.61 14.59 1.82
N GLN A 59 1.85 15.88 1.63
CA GLN A 59 2.08 16.47 0.31
C GLN A 59 3.33 15.89 -0.34
N PHE A 60 4.43 15.79 0.41
CA PHE A 60 5.68 15.18 -0.05
C PHE A 60 5.48 13.73 -0.49
N LEU A 61 4.86 12.89 0.34
CA LEU A 61 4.60 11.48 0.02
C LEU A 61 3.69 11.32 -1.19
N ARG A 62 2.70 12.21 -1.37
CA ARG A 62 1.86 12.22 -2.59
C ARG A 62 2.66 12.58 -3.83
N ALA A 63 3.54 13.56 -3.75
CA ALA A 63 4.39 13.97 -4.86
C ALA A 63 5.43 12.90 -5.25
N MET A 64 5.80 12.02 -4.31
CA MET A 64 6.68 10.88 -4.59
C MET A 64 6.02 9.77 -5.43
N ILE A 65 4.70 9.76 -5.55
CA ILE A 65 4.01 8.68 -6.27
C ILE A 65 3.84 9.10 -7.73
N ASP A 66 4.36 8.28 -8.65
CA ASP A 66 4.27 8.53 -10.08
C ASP A 66 2.82 8.60 -10.54
N HIS A 67 2.51 9.60 -11.37
CA HIS A 67 1.15 9.90 -11.82
C HIS A 67 0.73 9.08 -13.05
N ASP A 68 1.67 8.38 -13.68
CA ASP A 68 1.46 7.66 -14.94
C ASP A 68 0.82 6.27 -14.77
N ASP A 69 0.72 5.78 -13.53
CA ASP A 69 -0.11 4.64 -13.17
C ASP A 69 -0.75 4.94 -11.81
N PRO A 70 -1.96 5.54 -11.77
CA PRO A 70 -2.66 5.81 -10.52
C PRO A 70 -3.01 4.46 -9.88
N ASP A 71 -2.05 3.97 -9.10
CA ASP A 71 -2.11 2.74 -8.36
C ASP A 71 -3.45 2.72 -7.61
N LYS A 72 -4.19 1.61 -7.72
CA LYS A 72 -5.46 1.43 -6.99
C LYS A 72 -5.27 1.66 -5.49
N VAL A 73 -4.03 1.50 -5.00
CA VAL A 73 -3.59 1.86 -3.66
C VAL A 73 -3.79 3.34 -3.36
N LEU A 74 -3.39 4.26 -4.24
CA LEU A 74 -3.64 5.70 -4.05
C LEU A 74 -5.13 6.00 -3.96
N GLN A 75 -5.92 5.43 -4.87
CA GLN A 75 -7.37 5.64 -4.87
C GLN A 75 -8.02 5.13 -3.57
N THR A 76 -7.56 3.98 -3.07
CA THR A 76 -8.06 3.41 -1.80
C THR A 76 -7.66 4.25 -0.59
N ILE A 77 -6.42 4.75 -0.56
CA ILE A 77 -5.91 5.62 0.52
C ILE A 77 -6.63 6.97 0.51
N LEU A 78 -6.81 7.57 -0.67
CA LEU A 78 -7.48 8.87 -0.82
C LEU A 78 -8.99 8.79 -0.53
N ALA A 79 -9.66 7.71 -0.93
CA ALA A 79 -11.08 7.49 -0.63
C ALA A 79 -11.33 7.29 0.88
N SER A 80 -10.40 6.65 1.59
CA SER A 80 -10.50 6.41 3.04
C SER A 80 -10.32 7.67 3.89
N GLY A 81 -9.63 8.70 3.38
CA GLY A 81 -9.48 9.99 4.06
C GLY A 81 -10.72 10.90 3.95
N ALA A 82 -11.56 10.71 2.93
CA ALA A 82 -12.75 11.52 2.70
C ALA A 82 -13.89 11.22 3.70
N THR A 83 -13.98 9.99 4.18
CA THR A 83 -15.01 9.57 5.15
C THR A 83 -14.76 10.10 6.57
N ALA A 84 -13.50 10.36 6.95
CA ALA A 84 -13.17 10.97 8.24
C ALA A 84 -13.57 12.46 8.32
N LYS A 85 -13.59 13.18 7.19
CA LYS A 85 -13.94 14.61 7.13
C LYS A 85 -15.46 14.86 7.07
N ALA A 86 -16.26 13.83 6.83
CA ALA A 86 -17.72 13.93 6.69
C ALA A 86 -18.51 13.65 7.98
N LYS A 87 -17.83 13.34 9.10
CA LYS A 87 -18.45 13.03 10.41
C LYS A 87 -18.01 13.98 11.53
N ALA A 88 -17.49 15.16 11.20
CA ALA A 88 -17.14 16.22 12.15
C ALA A 88 -18.08 17.41 11.98
#